data_AF-A0A2M7H6G7-F1
#
_entry.id   AF-A0A2M7H6G7-F1
#
_cell.length_a   1.000
_cell.length_b   1.000
_cell.length_c   1.000
_cell.angle_alpha   90.00
_cell.angle_beta   90.00
_cell.angle_gamma   90.00
#
_symmetry.space_group_name_H-M   'P 1'
#
loop_
_entity.id
_entity.type
_entity.pdbx_description
1 polymer ?
#
loop_
_entity_poly.entity_id
_entity_poly.type
_entity_poly.pdbx_seq_one_letter_code
_entity_poly.pdbx_strand_id
1 'polypeptide(L)'
;GYIGINVAAVVAAIEFGIQPSLFHTASGAPLYCPYDLSQAIPAMLLAHLTVAGPIEAAITGGVVAYLGKHHPEILKLNPHERRESDEV
;
A
#
# COMPACT_ATOMS: atom_id res chain seq x y z
N GLY A 1 -4.13 0.37 -6.16
CA GLY A 1 -4.53 1.16 -4.98
C GLY A 1 -5.05 0.28 -3.86
N TYR A 2 -6.38 0.27 -3.64
CA TYR A 2 -7.04 -0.25 -2.43
C TYR A 2 -6.52 -1.57 -1.85
N ILE A 3 -6.51 -2.65 -2.64
CA ILE A 3 -6.12 -3.98 -2.15
C ILE A 3 -4.65 -3.99 -1.77
N GLY A 4 -3.80 -3.39 -2.61
CA GLY A 4 -2.35 -3.33 -2.38
C GLY A 4 -2.00 -2.64 -1.07
N ILE A 5 -2.57 -1.46 -0.82
CA ILE A 5 -2.29 -0.70 0.41
C ILE A 5 -2.84 -1.41 1.67
N ASN A 6 -3.97 -2.11 1.58
CA ASN A 6 -4.49 -2.88 2.71
C ASN A 6 -3.66 -4.14 3.00
N VAL A 7 -3.18 -4.84 1.97
CA VAL A 7 -2.26 -5.96 2.16
C VAL A 7 -0.95 -5.48 2.78
N ALA A 8 -0.39 -4.37 2.30
CA ALA A 8 0.80 -3.76 2.89
C ALA A 8 0.57 -3.39 4.36
N ALA A 9 -0.60 -2.85 4.71
CA ALA A 9 -0.96 -2.52 6.08
C ALA A 9 -1.01 -3.75 7.00
N VAL A 10 -1.50 -4.90 6.52
CA VAL A 10 -1.48 -6.16 7.29
C VAL A 10 -0.06 -6.61 7.56
N VAL A 11 0.80 -6.60 6.52
CA VAL A 11 2.21 -6.99 6.66
C VAL A 11 2.92 -6.09 7.68
N ALA A 12 2.77 -4.78 7.54
CA ALA A 12 3.34 -3.81 8.49
C ALA A 12 2.80 -4.00 9.93
N ALA A 13 1.50 -4.29 10.08
CA ALA A 13 0.90 -4.56 11.39
C ALA A 13 1.48 -5.81 12.06
N ILE A 14 1.76 -6.85 11.29
CA ILE A 14 2.43 -8.05 11.78
C ILE A 14 3.86 -7.71 12.20
N GLU A 15 4.61 -7.01 11.34
CA GLU A 15 5.98 -6.59 11.63
C GLU A 15 6.08 -5.78 12.92
N PHE A 16 5.13 -4.88 13.19
CA PHE A 16 5.05 -4.13 14.45
C PHE A 16 4.58 -4.98 15.63
N GLY A 17 3.57 -5.82 15.41
CA GLY A 17 2.91 -6.58 16.46
C GLY A 17 3.73 -7.74 17.04
N ILE A 18 4.71 -8.25 16.29
CA ILE A 18 5.63 -9.30 16.79
C ILE A 18 6.78 -8.75 17.64
N GLN A 19 7.03 -7.43 17.61
CA GLN A 19 8.21 -6.83 18.25
C GLN A 19 8.27 -7.05 19.77
N PRO A 20 7.19 -6.87 20.56
CA PRO A 20 7.25 -7.08 22.01
C PRO A 20 7.61 -8.53 22.37
N SER A 21 7.11 -9.51 21.61
CA SER A 21 7.37 -10.93 21.85
C SER A 21 8.81 -11.34 21.49
N LEU A 22 9.40 -10.74 20.45
CA LEU A 22 10.74 -11.11 19.98
C LEU A 22 11.86 -10.28 20.62
N PHE A 23 11.57 -9.03 20.98
CA PHE A 23 12.57 -8.04 21.41
C PHE A 23 12.12 -7.29 22.66
N HIS A 24 12.48 -7.85 23.81
CA HIS A 24 12.20 -7.28 25.12
C HIS A 24 13.42 -7.40 26.06
N THR A 25 13.46 -6.55 27.08
CA THR A 25 14.44 -6.65 28.17
C THR A 25 14.20 -7.91 29.00
N ALA A 26 15.15 -8.28 29.87
CA ALA A 26 14.95 -9.36 30.86
C ALA A 26 13.76 -9.09 31.81
N SER A 27 13.32 -7.83 31.95
CA SER A 27 12.15 -7.43 32.72
C SER A 27 10.85 -7.41 31.91
N GLY A 28 10.88 -7.82 30.64
CA GLY A 28 9.72 -7.87 29.75
C GLY A 28 9.33 -6.53 29.11
N ALA A 29 10.16 -5.49 29.24
CA ALA A 29 9.89 -4.20 28.60
C ALA A 29 10.23 -4.28 27.09
N PRO A 30 9.31 -3.91 26.18
CA PRO A 30 9.56 -3.95 24.74
C PRO A 30 10.64 -2.93 24.34
N LEU A 31 11.53 -3.33 23.43
CA LEU A 31 12.65 -2.48 22.96
C LEU A 31 12.31 -1.65 21.71
N TYR A 32 11.25 -2.02 20.97
CA TYR A 32 10.82 -1.36 19.74
C TYR A 32 9.33 -0.97 19.80
N CYS A 33 8.50 -1.44 18.87
CA CYS A 33 7.06 -1.24 18.94
C CYS A 33 6.51 -1.92 20.20
N PRO A 34 5.77 -1.21 21.08
CA PRO A 34 5.29 -1.76 22.34
C PRO A 34 3.90 -2.43 22.23
N TYR A 35 3.28 -2.43 21.04
CA TYR A 35 1.93 -2.94 20.84
C TYR A 35 1.97 -4.34 20.24
N ASP A 36 1.29 -5.31 20.87
CA ASP A 36 1.17 -6.68 20.34
C ASP A 36 0.22 -6.74 19.13
N LEU A 37 0.19 -7.91 18.48
CA LEU A 37 -0.66 -8.18 17.31
C LEU A 37 -2.13 -7.81 17.52
N SER A 38 -2.67 -8.02 18.73
CA SER A 38 -4.08 -7.73 19.04
C SER A 38 -4.44 -6.24 18.99
N GLN A 39 -3.45 -5.36 19.15
CA GLN A 39 -3.61 -3.91 19.06
C GLN A 39 -3.13 -3.40 17.69
N ALA A 40 -1.98 -3.88 17.22
CA ALA A 40 -1.36 -3.43 15.98
C ALA A 40 -2.24 -3.74 14.75
N ILE A 41 -2.80 -4.96 14.66
CA ILE A 41 -3.62 -5.38 13.50
C ILE A 41 -4.90 -4.55 13.38
N PRO A 42 -5.75 -4.42 14.42
CA PRO A 42 -6.95 -3.60 14.31
C PRO A 42 -6.63 -2.12 14.06
N ALA A 43 -5.60 -1.57 14.70
CA ALA A 43 -5.23 -0.16 14.52
C ALA A 43 -4.82 0.14 13.06
N MET A 44 -3.93 -0.69 12.49
CA MET A 44 -3.49 -0.53 11.11
C MET A 44 -4.63 -0.77 10.11
N LEU A 45 -5.37 -1.87 10.25
CA LEU A 45 -6.45 -2.18 9.32
C LEU A 45 -7.59 -1.17 9.37
N LEU A 46 -7.95 -0.65 10.56
CA LEU A 46 -9.01 0.35 10.67
C LEU A 46 -8.68 1.60 9.84
N ALA A 47 -7.48 2.16 10.02
CA ALA A 47 -7.05 3.34 9.28
C ALA A 47 -7.00 3.09 7.75
N HIS A 48 -6.54 1.91 7.32
CA HIS A 48 -6.32 1.62 5.91
C HIS A 48 -7.56 1.12 5.18
N LEU A 49 -8.46 0.39 5.83
CA LEU A 49 -9.71 -0.02 5.21
C LEU A 49 -10.68 1.17 5.08
N THR A 50 -10.71 2.06 6.07
CA THR A 50 -11.75 3.11 6.14
C THR A 50 -11.34 4.44 5.52
N VAL A 51 -10.06 4.79 5.55
CA VAL A 51 -9.60 6.13 5.11
C VAL A 51 -8.51 6.03 4.04
N ALA A 52 -7.35 5.44 4.37
CA ALA A 52 -6.22 5.45 3.45
C ALA A 52 -6.49 4.65 2.17
N GLY A 53 -7.15 3.49 2.29
CA GLY A 53 -7.52 2.63 1.17
C GLY A 53 -8.43 3.33 0.15
N PRO A 54 -9.59 3.87 0.56
CA PRO A 54 -10.47 4.61 -0.35
C PRO A 54 -9.77 5.81 -1.00
N ILE A 55 -8.96 6.56 -0.24
CA ILE A 55 -8.18 7.69 -0.77
C ILE A 55 -7.20 7.22 -1.84
N GLU A 56 -6.42 6.20 -1.54
CA GLU A 56 -5.44 5.61 -2.46
C GLU A 56 -6.11 5.09 -3.75
N ALA A 57 -7.29 4.46 -3.62
CA ALA A 57 -8.08 4.00 -4.75
C ALA A 57 -8.56 5.16 -5.62
N ALA A 58 -9.07 6.23 -5.00
CA ALA A 58 -9.56 7.41 -5.71
C ALA A 58 -8.43 8.14 -6.44
N ILE A 59 -7.28 8.32 -5.80
CA ILE A 59 -6.11 8.96 -6.41
C ILE A 59 -5.57 8.11 -7.55
N THR A 60 -5.31 6.82 -7.31
CA THR A 60 -4.81 5.91 -8.36
C THR A 60 -5.79 5.86 -9.54
N GLY A 61 -7.07 5.66 -9.26
CA GLY A 61 -8.11 5.59 -10.28
C GLY A 61 -8.24 6.90 -11.07
N GLY A 62 -8.17 8.04 -10.39
CA GLY A 62 -8.21 9.36 -11.01
C GLY A 62 -7.04 9.59 -11.96
N VAL A 63 -5.82 9.23 -11.54
CA VAL A 63 -4.62 9.33 -12.40
C VAL A 63 -4.74 8.39 -13.60
N VAL A 64 -5.14 7.13 -13.39
CA VAL A 64 -5.33 6.16 -14.49
C VAL A 64 -6.39 6.65 -15.48
N ALA A 65 -7.51 7.19 -15.00
CA ALA A 65 -8.57 7.73 -15.86
C ALA A 65 -8.11 8.98 -16.64
N TYR A 66 -7.37 9.88 -15.98
CA TYR A 66 -6.81 11.07 -16.62
C TYR A 66 -5.82 10.69 -17.74
N LEU A 67 -4.87 9.80 -17.44
CA LEU A 67 -3.90 9.31 -18.42
C LEU A 67 -4.61 8.56 -19.56
N GLY A 68 -5.58 7.70 -19.27
CA GLY A 68 -6.33 7.00 -20.31
C GLY A 68 -7.11 7.92 -21.24
N LYS A 69 -7.53 9.09 -20.75
CA LYS A 69 -8.28 10.09 -21.54
C LYS A 69 -7.38 11.02 -22.34
N HIS A 70 -6.27 11.48 -21.75
CA HIS A 70 -5.43 12.53 -22.32
C HIS A 70 -4.14 12.01 -22.95
N HIS A 71 -3.70 10.83 -22.53
CA HIS A 71 -2.44 10.19 -22.94
C HIS A 71 -2.62 8.66 -23.13
N PRO A 72 -3.56 8.22 -23.99
CA PRO A 72 -3.86 6.80 -24.19
C PRO A 72 -2.63 5.98 -24.64
N GLU A 73 -1.65 6.60 -25.29
CA GLU A 73 -0.38 6.01 -25.69
C GLU A 73 0.44 5.46 -24.51
N ILE A 74 0.30 6.02 -23.31
CA ILE A 74 1.02 5.58 -22.12
C ILE A 74 0.48 4.23 -21.62
N LEU A 75 -0.81 3.98 -21.82
CA LEU A 75 -1.50 2.74 -21.42
C LEU A 75 -1.43 1.64 -22.49
N LYS A 76 -0.93 1.94 -23.70
CA LYS A 76 -0.69 0.91 -24.72
C LYS A 76 0.50 0.04 -24.31
N LEU A 77 0.20 -1.20 -23.90
CA LEU A 77 1.18 -2.24 -23.58
C LEU A 77 1.75 -2.94 -24.85
N ASN A 78 1.70 -2.30 -26.02
CA ASN A 78 2.20 -2.87 -27.27
C ASN A 78 3.49 -2.17 -27.71
N PRO A 79 4.67 -2.80 -27.58
CA PRO A 79 5.95 -2.17 -27.92
C PRO A 79 6.12 -1.91 -29.42
N HIS A 80 5.36 -2.56 -30.31
CA HIS A 80 5.45 -2.39 -31.75
C HIS A 80 4.77 -1.11 -32.27
N GLU A 81 3.61 -0.72 -31.71
CA GLU A 81 2.91 0.52 -32.10
C GLU A 81 3.62 1.79 -31.61
N ARG A 82 4.44 1.70 -30.54
CA ARG A 82 5.16 2.87 -30.00
C ARG A 82 6.22 3.39 -30.98
N ARG A 83 6.79 2.52 -31.84
CA ARG A 83 7.80 2.91 -32.84
C ARG A 83 7.20 3.61 -34.06
N GLU A 84 5.99 3.23 -34.50
CA GLU A 84 5.35 3.87 -35.66
C GLU A 84 4.90 5.30 -35.38
N SER A 85 4.56 5.64 -34.13
CA SER A 85 4.22 7.01 -33.73
C SER A 85 5.42 7.95 -33.58
N ASP A 86 6.63 7.40 -33.44
CA ASP A 86 7.88 8.19 -33.28
C ASP A 86 8.61 8.40 -34.64
N GLU A 87 8.20 7.70 -35.70
CA GLU A 87 8.81 7.72 -37.05
C GLU A 87 8.04 8.58 -38.08
N VAL A 88 6.90 9.17 -37.72
CA VAL A 88 6.08 10.06 -38.58
C VAL A 88 6.08 11.48 -38.03
#